data_AF-A0AAW1P2S7-F1
#
_entry.id   AF-A0AAW1P2S7-F1
#
_cell.length_a   1.000
_cell.length_b   1.000
_cell.length_c   1.000
_cell.angle_alpha   90.00
_cell.angle_beta   90.00
_cell.angle_gamma   90.00
#
_symmetry.space_group_name_H-M   'P 1'
#
loop_
_entity.id
_entity.type
_entity.pdbx_description
1 polymer ?
#
loop_
_entity_poly.entity_id
_entity_poly.type
_entity_poly.pdbx_seq_one_letter_code
_entity_poly.pdbx_strand_id
1 'polypeptide(L)' 'MLSPVPLPTKRRIYCVLRSPHVNKDSREHFETRTHQRLLDIKNLTSQTIDKLMQLDLPAGVDVEVKL' A
#
# COMPACT_ATOMS: atom_id res chain seq x y z
N MET A 1 -23.75 1.76 -1.55
CA MET A 1 -22.50 1.67 -0.76
C MET A 1 -21.34 1.65 -1.73
N LEU A 2 -20.43 2.61 -1.65
CA LEU A 2 -19.18 2.50 -2.40
C LEU A 2 -18.28 1.53 -1.66
N SER A 3 -18.07 0.36 -2.25
CA SER A 3 -17.10 -0.61 -1.75
C SER A 3 -15.68 -0.11 -2.05
N PRO A 4 -14.68 -0.43 -1.20
CA PRO A 4 -13.29 -0.04 -1.44
C PRO A 4 -12.82 -0.54 -2.81
N VAL A 5 -12.53 0.39 -3.73
CA VAL A 5 -12.14 0.04 -5.09
C VAL A 5 -10.68 -0.41 -5.08
N PRO A 6 -10.36 -1.63 -5.58
CA PRO A 6 -8.98 -2.05 -5.71
C PRO A 6 -8.31 -1.30 -6.85
N LEU A 7 -7.22 -0.60 -6.54
CA LEU A 7 -6.35 -0.01 -7.55
C LEU A 7 -5.26 -1.03 -7.95
N PRO A 8 -4.63 -0.86 -9.12
CA PRO A 8 -3.55 -1.73 -9.56
C PRO A 8 -2.44 -1.83 -8.51
N THR A 9 -2.10 -3.06 -8.12
CA THR A 9 -1.03 -3.30 -7.16
C THR A 9 0.32 -3.00 -7.82
N LYS A 10 1.10 -2.11 -7.22
CA LYS A 10 2.45 -1.81 -7.71
C LYS A 10 3.40 -2.90 -7.23
N ARG A 11 4.03 -3.61 -8.17
CA ARG A 11 5.01 -4.67 -7.88
C ARG A 11 6.41 -4.21 -8.25
N ARG A 12 7.32 -4.20 -7.29
CA ARG A 12 8.76 -3.96 -7.52
C ARG A 12 9.52 -5.24 -7.24
N ILE A 13 10.40 -5.64 -8.15
CA ILE A 13 11.19 -6.87 -8.05
C ILE A 13 12.66 -6.46 -7.94
N TYR A 14 13.36 -7.00 -6.94
CA TYR A 14 14.77 -6.77 -6.69
C TYR A 14 15.51 -8.09 -6.82
N CYS A 15 16.66 -8.06 -7.49
CA CYS A 15 17.52 -9.22 -7.66
C CYS A 15 18.88 -8.92 -7.06
N VAL A 16 19.30 -9.69 -6.07
CA VAL A 16 20.58 -9.51 -5.35
C VAL A 16 21.44 -10.75 -5.47
N LEU A 17 22.76 -10.59 -5.43
CA LEU A 17 23.68 -11.73 -5.40
C LEU A 17 23.65 -12.35 -4.00
N ARG A 18 23.54 -13.68 -3.93
CA ARG A 18 23.62 -14.40 -2.66
C ARG A 18 25.06 -14.49 -2.16
N SER A 19 26.02 -14.61 -3.07
CA SER A 19 27.43 -14.76 -2.73
C SER A 19 28.14 -13.41 -2.73
N PRO A 20 29.03 -13.14 -1.75
CA PRO A 20 29.88 -11.95 -1.76
C PRO A 20 30.97 -12.00 -2.85
N HIS A 21 31.31 -13.18 -3.39
CA HIS A 21 32.36 -13.34 -4.40
C HIS A 21 32.06 -14.42 -5.44
N VAL A 22 32.53 -14.19 -6.69
CA VAL A 22 32.55 -15.08 -7.88
C VAL A 22 31.19 -15.58 -8.41
N ASN A 23 30.26 -16.03 -7.55
CA ASN A 23 29.05 -16.73 -7.98
C ASN A 23 27.95 -15.77 -8.49
N LYS A 24 28.03 -15.37 -9.77
CA LYS A 24 27.10 -14.39 -10.41
C LYS A 24 25.70 -14.95 -10.71
N ASP A 25 25.61 -16.26 -10.93
CA ASP A 25 24.36 -16.95 -11.30
C ASP A 25 23.51 -17.28 -10.08
N SER A 26 24.13 -17.30 -8.89
CA SER A 26 23.42 -17.42 -7.61
C SER A 26 22.77 -16.08 -7.23
N ARG A 27 21.55 -15.87 -7.73
CA ARG A 27 20.72 -14.68 -7.45
C ARG A 27 19.55 -15.02 -6.54
N GLU A 28 19.16 -14.03 -5.75
CA GLU A 28 17.95 -14.05 -4.94
C GLU A 28 16.99 -13.00 -5.41
N HIS A 29 15.72 -13.38 -5.53
CA HIS A 29 14.65 -12.53 -6.01
C HIS A 29 13.76 -12.16 -4.84
N PHE A 30 13.65 -10.86 -4.57
CA PHE A 30 12.72 -10.29 -3.61
C PHE A 30 11.68 -9.46 -4.35
N GLU A 31 10.49 -9.34 -3.77
CA GLU A 31 9.49 -8.41 -4.27
C GLU A 31 8.87 -7.58 -3.15
N THR A 32 8.47 -6.38 -3.51
CA THR A 32 7.61 -5.53 -2.69
C THR A 32 6.32 -5.28 -3.46
N ARG A 33 5.18 -5.64 -2.85
CA ARG A 33 3.84 -5.40 -3.42
C ARG A 33 3.14 -4.33 -2.59
N THR A 34 2.85 -3.20 -3.22
CA THR A 34 2.06 -2.13 -2.62
C THR A 34 0.63 -2.22 -3.12
N HIS A 35 -0.29 -2.60 -2.24
CA HIS A 35 -1.72 -2.66 -2.55
C HIS A 35 -2.37 -1.30 -2.27
N GLN A 36 -3.04 -0.74 -3.27
CA GLN A 36 -3.71 0.56 -3.16
C GLN A 36 -5.22 0.34 -3.20
N ARG A 37 -5.94 0.99 -2.29
CA ARG A 37 -7.42 0.95 -2.21
C ARG A 37 -7.92 2.38 -2.22
N LEU A 38 -8.95 2.65 -3.02
CA LEU A 38 -9.63 3.94 -3.07
C LEU A 38 -10.97 3.85 -2.34
N LEU A 39 -11.20 4.79 -1.42
CA LEU A 39 -12.47 5.03 -0.77
C LEU A 39 -12.98 6.40 -1.23
N ASP A 40 -14.17 6.44 -1.82
CA ASP A 40 -14.80 7.70 -2.25
C ASP A 40 -16.10 7.91 -1.46
N ILE A 41 -16.20 9.07 -0.81
CA ILE A 41 -17.27 9.45 0.11
C ILE A 41 -17.99 10.68 -0.47
N LYS A 42 -19.16 10.45 -1.06
CA LYS A 42 -19.92 11.50 -1.76
C LYS A 42 -20.44 12.63 -0.85
N ASN A 43 -20.79 12.32 0.39
CA ASN A 43 -21.37 13.28 1.34
C ASN A 43 -20.50 13.36 2.60
N LEU A 44 -19.49 14.22 2.58
CA LEU A 44 -18.72 14.53 3.78
C LEU A 44 -19.52 15.48 4.68
N THR A 45 -20.05 14.93 5.78
CA THR A 45 -20.55 15.71 6.92
C THR A 45 -19.41 15.92 7.91
N SER A 46 -19.41 17.02 8.68
CA SER A 46 -18.38 17.28 9.71
C SER A 46 -18.19 16.09 10.67
N GLN A 47 -19.30 15.50 11.12
CA GLN A 47 -19.30 14.32 11.99
C GLN A 47 -18.61 13.09 11.37
N THR A 48 -18.61 12.97 10.04
CA THR A 48 -18.00 11.83 9.33
C THR A 48 -16.49 12.02 9.20
N ILE A 49 -16.02 13.27 9.08
CA ILE A 49 -14.59 13.61 9.09
C ILE A 49 -13.98 13.24 10.43
N ASP A 50 -14.63 13.65 11.53
CA ASP A 50 -14.16 13.39 12.89
C ASP A 50 -14.04 11.88 13.17
N LYS A 51 -15.01 11.10 12.68
CA LYS A 51 -15.00 9.63 12.80
C LYS A 51 -13.88 8.96 12.01
N LEU A 52 -13.50 9.50 10.85
CA LEU A 52 -12.41 8.96 10.05
C LEU A 52 -11.04 9.26 10.67
N MET A 53 -10.89 10.41 11.32
CA MET A 53 -9.65 10.76 12.04
C MET A 53 -9.48 9.96 13.33
N GLN A 54 -10.58 9.57 13.98
CA GLN A 54 -10.56 8.77 15.20
C GLN A 54 -10.38 7.26 14.94
N LEU A 55 -10.38 6.82 13.68
CA LEU A 55 -10.27 5.40 13.37
C LEU A 55 -8.87 4.88 13.68
N ASP A 56 -8.78 3.81 14.47
CA ASP A 56 -7.52 3.12 14.75
C ASP A 56 -7.03 2.34 13.52
N LEU A 57 -6.19 3.00 12.74
CA LEU A 57 -5.52 2.38 11.60
C LEU A 57 -4.32 1.57 12.10
N PRO A 58 -4.11 0.34 11.59
CA PRO A 58 -2.93 -0.43 11.92
C PRO A 58 -1.67 0.27 11.37
N ALA A 59 -0.57 0.23 12.12
CA ALA A 59 0.67 0.98 11.85
C ALA A 59 1.34 0.71 10.48
N GLY A 60 0.90 -0.31 9.74
CA GLY A 60 1.43 -0.66 8.42
C GLY A 60 0.61 -0.11 7.23
N VAL A 61 -0.39 0.73 7.49
CA VAL A 61 -1.26 1.31 6.46
C VAL A 61 -1.03 2.81 6.37
N ASP A 62 -0.75 3.27 5.16
CA ASP A 62 -0.65 4.70 4.85
C ASP A 62 -1.96 5.20 4.24
N VAL A 63 -2.41 6.39 4.64
CA VAL A 63 -3.69 6.99 4.22
C VAL A 63 -3.45 8.40 3.70
N GLU A 64 -3.86 8.64 2.46
CA GLU A 64 -3.82 9.96 1.83
C GLU A 64 -5.27 10.46 1.66
N VAL A 65 -5.58 11.64 2.23
CA VAL A 65 -6.90 12.27 2.10
C VAL A 65 -6.81 13.40 1.08
N LYS A 66 -7.70 13.39 0.08
CA LYS A 66 -7.89 14.48 -0.88
C LYS A 66 -9.31 15.02 -0.72
N LEU A 67 -9.42 16.34 -0.60
CA LEU A 67 -10.69 17.10 -0.54
C LEU A 67 -11.10 17.53 -1.95
#